data_AF-A0A935GRK3-F1
#
_entry.id   AF-A0A935GRK3-F1
#
_cell.length_a   1.000
_cell.length_b   1.000
_cell.length_c   1.000
_cell.angle_alpha   90.00
_cell.angle_beta   90.00
_cell.angle_gamma   90.00
#
_symmetry.space_group_name_H-M   'P 1'
#
loop_
_entity.id
_entity.type
_entity.pdbx_description
1 polymer ?
#
loop_
_entity_poly.entity_id
_entity_poly.type
_entity_poly.pdbx_seq_one_letter_code
_entity_poly.pdbx_strand_id
1 'polypeptide(L)'
;MRSFTGITSSLHENDNALLEEEHSGEEAVFGGFDKINKASIAERLKEIKGDKDTKDEMAVLNTWLKLSATEADLKKRLKESEAALDAAAYAHYPKLTKPEVQTLVVDDKWLATLSAAIHGEMDRISQGLTQRVKELAERYETPVAQMVNRVSEMEAKVNQHLGKMGFAWN
;
A
#
# COMPACT_ATOMS: atom_id res chain seq x y z
N MET A 1 16.69 3.90 4.97
CA MET A 1 16.48 3.09 6.20
C MET A 1 15.13 3.35 6.93
N ARG A 2 14.18 4.12 6.37
CA ARG A 2 12.91 4.44 7.06
C ARG A 2 11.73 3.47 6.83
N SER A 3 11.94 2.30 6.21
CA SER A 3 10.81 1.47 5.75
C SER A 3 10.51 0.22 6.56
N PHE A 4 11.38 -0.25 7.48
CA PHE A 4 11.11 -1.51 8.20
C PHE A 4 10.37 -1.30 9.54
N THR A 5 10.65 -0.21 10.25
CA THR A 5 10.10 0.09 11.58
C THR A 5 8.62 0.50 11.55
N GLY A 6 8.20 1.19 10.47
CA GLY A 6 6.78 1.55 10.27
C GLY A 6 5.89 0.32 10.04
N ILE A 7 6.43 -0.72 9.42
CA ILE A 7 5.68 -1.94 9.08
C ILE A 7 5.36 -2.74 10.35
N THR A 8 6.29 -2.86 11.30
CA THR A 8 6.08 -3.67 12.52
C THR A 8 5.15 -2.99 13.54
N SER A 9 5.20 -1.65 13.68
CA SER A 9 4.23 -0.93 14.51
C SER A 9 2.84 -0.94 13.87
N SER A 10 2.76 -0.79 12.55
CA SER A 10 1.50 -0.86 11.80
C SER A 10 0.86 -2.25 11.85
N LEU A 11 1.66 -3.32 11.94
CA LEU A 11 1.13 -4.69 11.97
C LEU A 11 0.36 -5.00 13.27
N HIS A 12 0.88 -4.61 14.43
CA HIS A 12 0.23 -4.92 15.72
C HIS A 12 -0.94 -3.98 16.02
N GLU A 13 -0.85 -2.71 15.60
CA GLU A 13 -1.97 -1.77 15.65
C GLU A 13 -3.11 -2.25 14.73
N ASN A 14 -2.78 -2.99 13.66
CA ASN A 14 -3.75 -3.66 12.81
C ASN A 14 -4.40 -4.88 13.49
N ASP A 15 -3.68 -5.65 14.33
CA ASP A 15 -4.26 -6.85 14.97
C ASP A 15 -5.36 -6.51 16.00
N ASN A 16 -5.16 -5.46 16.80
CA ASN A 16 -6.22 -4.96 17.71
C ASN A 16 -7.38 -4.35 16.91
N ALA A 17 -7.10 -3.55 15.89
CA ALA A 17 -8.14 -2.94 15.06
C ALA A 17 -8.96 -3.98 14.29
N LEU A 18 -8.33 -5.04 13.79
CA LEU A 18 -8.99 -6.16 13.13
C LEU A 18 -9.87 -6.92 14.10
N LEU A 19 -9.38 -7.20 15.31
CA LEU A 19 -10.19 -7.85 16.35
C LEU A 19 -11.41 -6.99 16.74
N GLU A 20 -11.24 -5.67 16.81
CA GLU A 20 -12.34 -4.74 17.06
C GLU A 20 -13.34 -4.75 15.89
N GLU A 21 -12.88 -4.71 14.64
CA GLU A 21 -13.71 -4.74 13.43
C GLU A 21 -14.50 -6.06 13.28
N GLU A 22 -13.86 -7.21 13.53
CA GLU A 22 -14.53 -8.53 13.49
C GLU A 22 -15.63 -8.67 14.55
N HIS A 23 -15.56 -7.89 15.63
CA HIS A 23 -16.46 -7.97 16.78
C HIS A 23 -17.22 -6.67 17.08
N SER A 24 -17.38 -5.77 16.10
CA SER A 24 -18.05 -4.45 16.27
C SER A 24 -19.56 -4.43 15.97
N GLY A 25 -20.16 -5.55 15.59
CA GLY A 25 -21.62 -5.63 15.33
C GLY A 25 -22.47 -5.35 16.57
N GLU A 26 -23.74 -4.94 16.39
CA GLU A 26 -24.65 -4.55 17.51
C GLU A 26 -24.86 -5.66 18.55
N GLU A 27 -24.81 -6.94 18.14
CA GLU A 27 -24.88 -8.12 19.04
C GLU A 27 -23.50 -8.73 19.35
N ALA A 28 -22.41 -8.13 18.86
CA ALA A 28 -21.06 -8.63 19.02
C ALA A 28 -20.39 -8.08 20.29
N VAL A 29 -19.24 -8.67 20.65
CA VAL A 29 -18.52 -8.42 21.91
C VAL A 29 -18.24 -6.94 22.17
N PHE A 30 -17.94 -6.16 21.14
CA PHE A 30 -17.64 -4.72 21.28
C PHE A 30 -18.81 -3.78 20.95
N GLY A 31 -19.95 -4.30 20.49
CA GLY A 31 -21.09 -3.47 20.05
C GLY A 31 -21.67 -2.57 21.14
N GLY A 32 -21.55 -2.97 22.42
CA GLY A 32 -22.02 -2.19 23.57
C GLY A 32 -21.01 -1.20 24.15
N PHE A 33 -19.81 -1.09 23.59
CA PHE A 33 -18.76 -0.22 24.12
C PHE A 33 -18.80 1.17 23.49
N ASP A 34 -19.05 2.21 24.29
CA ASP A 34 -18.86 3.62 23.87
C ASP A 34 -17.37 3.93 23.57
N LYS A 35 -16.47 3.28 24.32
CA LYS A 35 -15.03 3.34 24.09
C LYS A 35 -14.34 2.05 24.52
N ILE A 36 -13.65 1.41 23.58
CA ILE A 36 -12.84 0.22 23.83
C ILE A 36 -11.52 0.65 24.46
N ASN A 37 -11.33 0.33 25.75
CA ASN A 37 -10.11 0.62 26.48
C ASN A 37 -9.92 -0.37 27.65
N LYS A 38 -8.71 -0.40 28.22
CA LYS A 38 -8.37 -1.33 29.32
C LYS A 38 -9.33 -1.24 30.52
N ALA A 39 -9.87 -0.06 30.83
CA ALA A 39 -10.77 0.13 31.97
C ALA A 39 -12.17 -0.44 31.67
N SER A 40 -12.77 -0.09 30.53
CA SER A 40 -14.09 -0.58 30.15
C SER A 40 -14.11 -2.09 29.99
N ILE A 41 -13.06 -2.68 29.41
CA ILE A 41 -12.96 -4.14 29.25
C ILE A 41 -12.76 -4.85 30.60
N ALA A 42 -11.97 -4.27 31.50
CA ALA A 42 -11.79 -4.83 32.84
C ALA A 42 -13.07 -4.76 33.69
N GLU A 43 -13.91 -3.75 33.47
CA GLU A 43 -15.23 -3.64 34.08
C GLU A 43 -16.18 -4.72 33.54
N ARG A 44 -16.28 -4.84 32.22
CA ARG A 44 -17.11 -5.86 31.57
C ARG A 44 -16.73 -7.28 31.98
N LEU A 45 -15.44 -7.59 32.03
CA LEU A 45 -14.94 -8.90 32.51
C LEU A 45 -15.30 -9.21 33.97
N LYS A 46 -15.54 -8.19 34.82
CA LYS A 46 -16.03 -8.40 36.19
C LYS A 46 -17.52 -8.69 36.22
N GLU A 47 -18.30 -8.04 35.38
CA GLU A 47 -19.76 -8.22 35.30
C GLU A 47 -20.12 -9.63 34.83
N ILE A 48 -19.47 -10.10 33.76
CA ILE A 48 -19.76 -11.41 33.14
C ILE A 48 -19.10 -12.59 33.86
N LYS A 49 -18.43 -12.33 34.99
CA LYS A 49 -17.62 -13.31 35.71
C LYS A 49 -18.51 -14.39 36.34
N GLY A 50 -18.40 -15.62 35.83
CA GLY A 50 -19.10 -16.79 36.35
C GLY A 50 -20.37 -17.15 35.58
N ASP A 51 -20.74 -16.34 34.59
CA ASP A 51 -21.73 -16.73 33.59
C ASP A 51 -21.12 -17.75 32.62
N LYS A 52 -21.85 -18.84 32.36
CA LYS A 52 -21.39 -19.93 31.49
C LYS A 52 -21.60 -19.60 30.01
N ASP A 53 -22.53 -18.69 29.71
CA ASP A 53 -22.92 -18.34 28.35
C ASP A 53 -22.02 -17.23 27.78
N THR A 54 -21.17 -16.60 28.60
CA THR A 54 -20.27 -15.50 28.21
C THR A 54 -18.81 -15.93 27.98
N LYS A 55 -18.56 -17.23 27.84
CA LYS A 55 -17.19 -17.77 27.67
C LYS A 55 -16.46 -17.21 26.44
N ASP A 56 -17.16 -17.10 25.32
CA ASP A 56 -16.58 -16.62 24.06
C ASP A 56 -16.32 -15.11 24.14
N GLU A 57 -17.25 -14.35 24.74
CA GLU A 57 -17.06 -12.92 25.04
C GLU A 57 -15.82 -12.70 25.92
N MET A 58 -15.70 -13.46 27.02
CA MET A 58 -14.53 -13.40 27.90
C MET A 58 -13.23 -13.74 27.15
N ALA A 59 -13.26 -14.69 26.21
CA ALA A 59 -12.08 -15.05 25.43
C ALA A 59 -11.62 -13.91 24.53
N VAL A 60 -12.55 -13.25 23.82
CA VAL A 60 -12.26 -12.09 22.97
C VAL A 60 -11.73 -10.91 23.81
N LEU A 61 -12.40 -10.57 24.92
CA LEU A 61 -11.98 -9.48 25.81
C LEU A 61 -10.59 -9.71 26.43
N ASN A 62 -10.29 -10.95 26.85
CA ASN A 62 -8.96 -11.29 27.34
C ASN A 62 -7.89 -11.26 26.24
N THR A 63 -8.26 -11.61 25.01
CA THR A 63 -7.36 -11.53 23.85
C THR A 63 -7.02 -10.08 23.56
N TRP A 64 -8.02 -9.19 23.54
CA TRP A 64 -7.81 -7.75 23.40
C TRP A 64 -6.89 -7.20 24.51
N LEU A 65 -7.11 -7.57 25.78
CA LEU A 65 -6.24 -7.11 26.88
C LEU A 65 -4.79 -7.55 26.72
N LYS A 66 -4.57 -8.78 26.26
CA LYS A 66 -3.22 -9.29 25.98
C LYS A 66 -2.57 -8.51 24.85
N LEU A 67 -3.26 -8.36 23.72
CA LEU A 67 -2.76 -7.62 22.56
C LEU A 67 -2.46 -6.15 22.91
N SER A 68 -3.36 -5.48 23.63
CA SER A 68 -3.17 -4.12 24.11
C SER A 68 -2.01 -3.98 25.14
N ALA A 69 -1.71 -5.03 25.91
CA ALA A 69 -0.54 -5.05 26.78
C ALA A 69 0.76 -5.26 25.98
N THR A 70 0.77 -6.19 25.03
CA THR A 70 1.94 -6.44 24.17
C THR A 70 2.26 -5.24 23.28
N GLU A 71 1.25 -4.58 22.72
CA GLU A 71 1.43 -3.38 21.92
C GLU A 71 2.07 -2.25 22.74
N ALA A 72 1.61 -2.04 23.97
CA ALA A 72 2.17 -1.04 24.87
C ALA A 72 3.63 -1.35 25.25
N ASP A 73 3.96 -2.61 25.54
CA ASP A 73 5.32 -3.05 25.83
C ASP A 73 6.24 -2.86 24.61
N LEU A 74 5.80 -3.28 23.43
CA LEU A 74 6.56 -3.12 22.19
C LEU A 74 6.78 -1.65 21.85
N LYS A 75 5.75 -0.80 21.96
CA LYS A 75 5.87 0.67 21.77
C LYS A 75 6.87 1.27 22.76
N LYS A 76 6.89 0.81 24.01
CA LYS A 76 7.87 1.26 25.01
C LYS A 76 9.29 0.81 24.64
N ARG A 77 9.49 -0.48 24.37
CA ARG A 77 10.79 -1.06 23.98
C ARG A 77 11.33 -0.44 22.70
N LEU A 78 10.46 -0.11 21.75
CA LEU A 78 10.82 0.60 20.53
C LEU A 78 11.41 1.97 20.86
N LYS A 79 10.68 2.79 21.64
CA LYS A 79 11.17 4.12 22.03
C LYS A 79 12.48 4.05 22.81
N GLU A 80 12.62 3.09 23.72
CA GLU A 80 13.86 2.88 24.46
C GLU A 80 15.02 2.46 23.55
N SER A 81 14.77 1.56 22.59
CA SER A 81 15.77 1.13 21.61
C SER A 81 16.15 2.24 20.64
N GLU A 82 15.19 3.07 20.21
CA GLU A 82 15.44 4.25 19.37
C GLU A 82 16.31 5.26 20.11
N ALA A 83 15.97 5.58 21.35
CA ALA A 83 16.76 6.48 22.18
C ALA A 83 18.19 5.94 22.44
N ALA A 84 18.32 4.63 22.67
CA ALA A 84 19.62 3.98 22.85
C ALA A 84 20.47 4.03 21.57
N LEU A 85 19.84 3.78 20.41
CA LEU A 85 20.50 3.85 19.10
C LEU A 85 20.97 5.28 18.80
N ASP A 86 20.11 6.28 19.03
CA ASP A 86 20.44 7.69 18.84
C ASP A 86 21.61 8.10 19.75
N ALA A 87 21.55 7.73 21.03
CA ALA A 87 22.64 8.00 21.97
C ALA A 87 23.97 7.36 21.53
N ALA A 88 23.93 6.11 21.05
CA ALA A 88 25.11 5.43 20.52
C ALA A 88 25.65 6.11 19.25
N ALA A 89 24.77 6.54 18.34
CA ALA A 89 25.16 7.27 17.13
C ALA A 89 25.81 8.62 17.48
N TYR A 90 25.22 9.40 18.39
CA TYR A 90 25.80 10.66 18.85
C TYR A 90 27.14 10.48 19.54
N ALA A 91 27.32 9.42 20.32
CA ALA A 91 28.61 9.09 20.92
C ALA A 91 29.66 8.64 19.89
N HIS A 92 29.23 8.17 18.72
CA HIS A 92 30.10 7.76 17.63
C HIS A 92 30.52 8.92 16.72
N TYR A 93 29.68 9.93 16.50
CA TYR A 93 29.99 11.03 15.59
C TYR A 93 31.33 11.73 15.84
N PRO A 94 31.74 12.03 17.09
CA PRO A 94 33.05 12.64 17.36
C PRO A 94 34.25 11.73 17.02
N LYS A 95 34.02 10.43 16.89
CA LYS A 95 35.07 9.44 16.57
C LYS A 95 35.27 9.24 15.08
N LEU A 96 34.37 9.79 14.25
CA LEU A 96 34.45 9.65 12.80
C LEU A 96 35.64 10.44 12.25
N THR A 97 36.42 9.77 11.42
CA THR A 97 37.51 10.37 10.67
C THR A 97 36.99 11.04 9.40
N LYS A 98 37.78 11.98 8.85
CA LYS A 98 37.46 12.66 7.59
C LYS A 98 37.08 11.71 6.44
N PRO A 99 37.83 10.63 6.14
CA PRO A 99 37.45 9.71 5.06
C PRO A 99 36.12 9.00 5.35
N GLU A 100 35.85 8.59 6.59
CA GLU A 100 34.58 7.96 6.96
C GLU A 100 33.40 8.93 6.81
N VAL A 101 33.58 10.20 7.19
CA VAL A 101 32.57 11.25 6.95
C VAL A 101 32.32 11.45 5.45
N GLN A 102 33.37 11.43 4.63
CA GLN A 102 33.22 11.56 3.18
C GLN A 102 32.42 10.41 2.58
N THR A 103 32.75 9.16 2.93
CA THR A 103 31.97 7.99 2.47
C THR A 103 30.51 8.08 2.90
N LEU A 104 30.24 8.42 4.17
CA LEU A 104 28.88 8.48 4.68
C LEU A 104 28.04 9.58 4.01
N VAL A 105 28.63 10.75 3.77
CA VAL A 105 27.89 11.90 3.22
C VAL A 105 27.80 11.84 1.70
N VAL A 106 28.91 11.59 1.03
CA VAL A 106 28.98 11.66 -0.42
C VAL A 106 28.41 10.38 -1.02
N ASP A 107 28.97 9.22 -0.65
CA ASP A 107 28.62 7.96 -1.30
C ASP A 107 27.28 7.45 -0.80
N ASP A 108 27.16 7.25 0.52
CA ASP A 108 26.00 6.56 1.10
C ASP A 108 24.74 7.43 1.13
N LYS A 109 24.90 8.75 1.25
CA LYS A 109 23.76 9.67 1.32
C LYS A 109 23.49 10.35 -0.01
N TRP A 110 24.43 11.11 -0.56
CA TRP A 110 24.15 11.94 -1.73
C TRP A 110 24.08 11.13 -3.03
N LEU A 111 25.06 10.28 -3.32
CA LEU A 111 25.03 9.45 -4.52
C LEU A 111 23.86 8.46 -4.50
N ALA A 112 23.56 7.87 -3.33
CA ALA A 112 22.37 7.03 -3.18
C ALA A 112 21.06 7.80 -3.45
N THR A 113 20.90 9.00 -2.90
CA THR A 113 19.71 9.83 -3.11
C THR A 113 19.57 10.26 -4.56
N LEU A 114 20.67 10.69 -5.18
CA LEU A 114 20.70 11.10 -6.58
C LEU A 114 20.38 9.92 -7.51
N SER A 115 20.98 8.76 -7.25
CA SER A 115 20.68 7.53 -8.00
C SER A 115 19.20 7.18 -7.90
N ALA A 116 18.62 7.18 -6.70
CA ALA A 116 17.20 6.90 -6.51
C ALA A 116 16.30 7.90 -7.26
N ALA A 117 16.65 9.19 -7.24
CA ALA A 117 15.92 10.22 -7.97
C ALA A 117 15.99 10.02 -9.50
N ILE A 118 17.17 9.70 -10.03
CA ILE A 118 17.37 9.43 -11.46
C ILE A 118 16.54 8.22 -11.90
N HIS A 119 16.58 7.12 -11.15
CA HIS A 119 15.80 5.93 -11.47
C HIS A 119 14.29 6.22 -11.39
N GLY A 120 13.83 6.94 -10.37
CA GLY A 120 12.42 7.33 -10.26
C GLY A 120 11.95 8.20 -11.44
N GLU A 121 12.80 9.11 -11.92
CA GLU A 121 12.49 9.92 -13.11
C GLU A 121 12.47 9.09 -14.38
N MET A 122 13.39 8.12 -14.52
CA MET A 122 13.39 7.18 -15.64
C MET A 122 12.10 6.35 -15.67
N ASP A 123 11.67 5.83 -14.53
CA ASP A 123 10.41 5.07 -14.41
C ASP A 123 9.20 5.95 -14.76
N ARG A 124 9.17 7.19 -14.28
CA ARG A 124 8.10 8.16 -14.58
C ARG A 124 8.00 8.45 -16.07
N ILE A 125 9.15 8.68 -16.73
CA ILE A 125 9.20 8.91 -18.19
C ILE A 125 8.73 7.66 -18.93
N SER A 126 9.19 6.47 -18.54
CA SER A 126 8.78 5.20 -19.14
C SER A 126 7.28 5.00 -19.06
N GLN A 127 6.69 5.16 -17.87
CA GLN A 127 5.24 5.07 -17.68
C GLN A 127 4.48 6.10 -18.51
N GLY A 128 4.96 7.34 -18.57
CA GLY A 128 4.37 8.39 -19.40
C GLY A 128 4.41 8.07 -20.89
N LEU A 129 5.49 7.46 -21.38
CA LEU A 129 5.60 6.99 -22.76
C LEU A 129 4.62 5.84 -23.03
N THR A 130 4.56 4.84 -22.15
CA THR A 130 3.61 3.72 -22.26
C THR A 130 2.17 4.22 -22.33
N GLN A 131 1.80 5.16 -21.46
CA GLN A 131 0.46 5.74 -21.44
C GLN A 131 0.14 6.47 -22.75
N ARG A 132 1.08 7.26 -23.28
CA ARG A 132 0.92 7.94 -24.57
C ARG A 132 0.79 6.96 -25.75
N VAL A 133 1.56 5.87 -25.75
CA VAL A 133 1.45 4.84 -26.79
C VAL A 133 0.08 4.18 -26.74
N LYS A 134 -0.43 3.88 -25.54
CA LYS A 134 -1.78 3.33 -25.35
C LYS A 134 -2.85 4.30 -25.85
N GLU A 135 -2.79 5.58 -25.45
CA GLU A 135 -3.72 6.61 -25.92
C GLU A 135 -3.70 6.75 -27.45
N LEU A 136 -2.52 6.64 -28.06
CA LEU A 136 -2.39 6.70 -29.52
C LEU A 136 -3.03 5.49 -30.19
N ALA A 137 -2.78 4.28 -29.67
CA ALA A 137 -3.37 3.06 -30.19
C ALA A 137 -4.91 3.13 -30.15
N GLU A 138 -5.48 3.48 -28.99
CA GLU A 138 -6.93 3.63 -28.80
C GLU A 138 -7.52 4.70 -29.73
N ARG A 139 -6.83 5.85 -29.89
CA ARG A 139 -7.30 6.93 -30.76
C ARG A 139 -7.33 6.55 -32.23
N TYR A 140 -6.35 5.78 -32.71
CA TYR A 140 -6.25 5.44 -34.14
C TYR A 140 -6.97 4.14 -34.51
N GLU A 141 -7.32 3.29 -33.54
CA GLU A 141 -8.09 2.06 -33.77
C GLU A 141 -9.44 2.35 -34.46
N THR A 142 -10.25 3.27 -33.92
CA THR A 142 -11.59 3.56 -34.46
C THR A 142 -11.56 4.25 -35.83
N PRO A 143 -10.77 5.33 -36.05
CA PRO A 143 -10.74 6.02 -37.34
C PRO A 143 -10.20 5.14 -38.48
N VAL A 144 -9.20 4.30 -38.23
CA VAL A 144 -8.63 3.43 -39.27
C VAL A 144 -9.65 2.39 -39.71
N ALA A 145 -10.35 1.74 -38.76
CA ALA A 145 -11.40 0.78 -39.09
C ALA A 145 -12.53 1.42 -39.93
N GLN A 146 -12.94 2.64 -39.58
CA GLN A 146 -13.93 3.40 -40.36
C GLN A 146 -13.45 3.73 -41.77
N MET A 147 -12.18 4.11 -41.94
CA MET A 147 -11.60 4.37 -43.25
C MET A 147 -11.53 3.11 -44.12
N VAL A 148 -11.11 1.98 -43.54
CA VAL A 148 -11.06 0.67 -44.23
C VAL A 148 -12.45 0.28 -44.74
N ASN A 149 -13.49 0.41 -43.89
CA ASN A 149 -14.86 0.11 -44.29
C ASN A 149 -15.32 1.01 -45.45
N ARG A 150 -15.05 2.31 -45.37
CA ARG A 150 -15.40 3.27 -46.44
C ARG A 150 -14.70 2.97 -47.76
N VAL A 151 -13.42 2.57 -47.72
CA VAL A 151 -12.66 2.16 -48.91
C VAL A 151 -13.28 0.92 -49.52
N SER A 152 -13.56 -0.12 -48.72
CA SER A 152 -14.20 -1.35 -49.19
C SER A 152 -15.58 -1.10 -49.84
N GLU A 153 -16.39 -0.22 -49.24
CA GLU A 153 -17.67 0.19 -49.83
C GLU A 153 -17.51 0.90 -51.18
N MET A 154 -16.53 1.80 -51.30
CA MET A 154 -16.25 2.49 -52.56
C MET A 154 -15.70 1.54 -53.62
N GLU A 155 -14.79 0.63 -53.25
CA GLU A 155 -14.26 -0.41 -54.13
C GLU A 155 -15.37 -1.32 -54.66
N ALA A 156 -16.31 -1.74 -53.79
CA ALA A 156 -17.45 -2.54 -54.21
C ALA A 156 -18.32 -1.82 -55.25
N LYS A 157 -18.58 -0.52 -55.07
CA LYS A 157 -19.32 0.31 -56.04
C LYS A 157 -18.57 0.44 -57.36
N VAL A 158 -17.26 0.72 -57.31
CA VAL A 158 -16.41 0.82 -58.50
C VAL A 158 -16.40 -0.50 -59.26
N ASN A 159 -16.20 -1.62 -58.57
CA ASN A 159 -16.21 -2.96 -59.17
C ASN A 159 -17.57 -3.28 -59.82
N GLN A 160 -18.68 -2.92 -59.18
CA GLN A 160 -20.00 -3.06 -59.77
C GLN A 160 -20.16 -2.22 -61.06
N HIS A 161 -19.67 -0.97 -61.07
CA HIS A 161 -19.72 -0.12 -62.25
C HIS A 161 -18.82 -0.63 -63.38
N LEU A 162 -17.61 -1.10 -63.08
CA LEU A 162 -16.70 -1.71 -64.05
C LEU A 162 -17.31 -2.97 -64.67
N GLY A 163 -17.94 -3.83 -63.87
CA GLY A 163 -18.67 -4.99 -64.36
C GLY A 163 -19.81 -4.61 -65.32
N LYS A 164 -20.58 -3.56 -65.00
CA LYS A 164 -21.62 -3.01 -65.91
C LYS A 164 -21.04 -2.45 -67.21
N MET A 165 -19.81 -1.98 -67.20
CA MET A 165 -19.09 -1.50 -68.37
C MET A 165 -18.41 -2.62 -69.18
N GLY A 166 -18.56 -3.89 -68.78
CA GLY A 166 -17.98 -5.04 -69.47
C GLY A 166 -16.54 -5.38 -69.08
N PHE A 167 -15.99 -4.75 -68.04
CA PHE A 167 -14.70 -5.12 -67.48
C PHE A 167 -14.86 -6.26 -66.47
N ALA A 168 -14.21 -7.39 -66.71
CA ALA A 168 -14.07 -8.50 -65.76
C ALA A 168 -12.63 -8.54 -65.23
N TRP A 169 -12.48 -8.58 -63.91
CA TRP A 169 -11.18 -8.79 -63.27
C TRP A 169 -10.88 -10.30 -63.26
N ASN A 170 -9.70 -10.69 -63.78
CA ASN A 170 -9.12 -12.04 -63.62
C ASN A 170 -8.36 -12.10 -62.30
#